data_AF-A0A3D0W733-F1
#
_entry.id   AF-A0A3D0W733-F1
#
_cell.length_a   1.000
_cell.length_b   1.000
_cell.length_c   1.000
_cell.angle_alpha   90.00
_cell.angle_beta   90.00
_cell.angle_gamma   90.00
#
_symmetry.space_group_name_H-M   'P 1'
#
loop_
_entity.id
_entity.type
_entity.pdbx_description
1 polymer ?
#
loop_
_entity_poly.entity_id
_entity_poly.type
_entity_poly.pdbx_seq_one_letter_code
_entity_poly.pdbx_strand_id
1 'polypeptide(L)' 'KTIFDDQIIIDAINLMESNKINGILVVDRESKLVGAFNMHDLFKAKVI' A
#
# COMPACT_ATOMS: atom_id res chain seq x y z
N LYS A 1 1.90 -9.03 1.36
CA LYS A 1 2.59 -8.44 0.19
C LYS A 1 3.23 -7.13 0.64
N THR A 2 4.16 -6.56 -0.13
CA THR A 2 4.85 -5.30 0.20
C THR A 2 4.84 -4.36 -1.00
N ILE A 3 4.90 -3.05 -0.75
CA ILE A 3 5.15 -1.98 -1.73
C ILE A 3 6.28 -1.09 -1.23
N PHE A 4 6.86 -0.29 -2.13
CA PHE A 4 7.81 0.75 -1.72
C PHE A 4 7.09 2.02 -1.23
N ASP A 5 7.75 2.78 -0.36
CA ASP A 5 7.28 4.05 0.19
C ASP A 5 7.19 5.19 -0.84
N ASP A 6 7.92 5.06 -1.95
CA ASP A 6 7.90 5.97 -3.10
C ASP A 6 6.98 5.51 -4.25
N GLN A 7 6.24 4.40 -4.06
CA GLN A 7 5.36 3.84 -5.08
C GLN A 7 4.00 4.55 -5.11
N ILE A 8 3.40 4.63 -6.30
CA ILE A 8 2.08 5.23 -6.49
C ILE A 8 0.99 4.40 -5.78
N ILE A 9 0.13 5.08 -5.01
CA ILE A 9 -0.97 4.46 -4.25
C ILE A 9 -1.92 3.63 -5.12
N ILE A 10 -2.15 4.03 -6.36
CA ILE A 10 -3.02 3.30 -7.30
C ILE A 10 -2.50 1.87 -7.53
N ASP A 11 -1.18 1.68 -7.59
CA ASP A 11 -0.61 0.34 -7.75
C ASP A 11 -0.82 -0.52 -6.51
N ALA A 12 -0.76 0.08 -5.31
CA ALA A 12 -1.05 -0.60 -4.05
C ALA A 12 -2.50 -1.09 -4.01
N ILE A 13 -3.45 -0.25 -4.41
CA ILE A 13 -4.88 -0.60 -4.51
C ILE A 13 -5.07 -1.78 -5.48
N ASN A 14 -4.51 -1.68 -6.69
CA ASN A 14 -4.61 -2.74 -7.70
C ASN A 14 -4.01 -4.07 -7.21
N LEU A 15 -2.86 -4.01 -6.51
CA LEU A 15 -2.21 -5.18 -5.93
C LEU A 15 -3.07 -5.81 -4.82
N MET A 16 -3.71 -4.99 -4.00
CA MET A 16 -4.59 -5.46 -2.92
C MET A 16 -5.86 -6.10 -3.46
N GLU A 17 -6.53 -5.48 -4.44
CA GLU A 17 -7.73 -6.01 -5.09
C GLU A 17 -7.45 -7.34 -5.81
N SER A 18 -6.41 -7.37 -6.64
CA SER A 18 -6.04 -8.58 -7.40
C SER A 18 -5.67 -9.77 -6.51
N ASN A 19 -5.06 -9.50 -5.36
CA ASN A 19 -4.67 -10.55 -4.40
C ASN A 19 -5.73 -10.80 -3.31
N LYS A 20 -6.87 -10.07 -3.33
CA LYS A 20 -7.94 -10.14 -2.32
C LYS A 20 -7.41 -9.96 -0.89
N ILE A 21 -6.51 -9.02 -0.69
CA ILE A 21 -5.94 -8.69 0.63
C ILE A 21 -6.37 -7.30 1.08
N ASN A 22 -6.64 -7.15 2.37
CA ASN A 22 -7.12 -5.88 2.94
C ASN A 22 -6.01 -4.99 3.51
N GLY A 23 -4.77 -5.51 3.56
CA GLY A 23 -3.61 -4.80 4.09
C GLY A 23 -2.33 -5.08 3.30
N ILE A 24 -1.47 -4.07 3.22
CA ILE A 24 -0.15 -4.15 2.59
C ILE A 24 0.90 -3.46 3.45
N LEU A 25 2.11 -4.02 3.49
CA LEU A 25 3.23 -3.43 4.20
C LEU A 25 4.00 -2.49 3.27
N VAL A 26 4.51 -1.40 3.82
CA VAL A 26 5.33 -0.42 3.11
C VAL A 26 6.77 -0.59 3.57
N VAL A 27 7.66 -0.79 2.61
CA VAL A 27 9.09 -0.91 2.85
C VAL A 27 9.86 0.19 2.12
N ASP A 28 11.02 0.57 2.62
CA ASP A 28 11.94 1.43 1.87
C ASP A 28 12.75 0.61 0.83
N ARG A 29 13.66 1.29 0.11
CA ARG A 29 14.54 0.66 -0.88
C ARG A 29 15.56 -0.32 -0.28
N GLU A 30 15.83 -0.23 1.03
CA GLU A 30 16.66 -1.18 1.76
C GLU A 30 15.84 -2.37 2.30
N SER A 31 14.56 -2.49 1.90
CA SER A 31 13.61 -3.51 2.34
C SER A 31 13.29 -3.46 3.84
N LYS A 32 13.52 -2.33 4.50
CA LYS A 32 13.13 -2.12 5.89
C LYS A 32 11.66 -1.77 5.96
N LEU A 33 10.94 -2.35 6.92
CA LEU A 33 9.54 -2.01 7.17
C LEU A 33 9.43 -0.59 7.72
N VAL A 34 8.72 0.28 6.99
CA VAL A 34 8.53 1.69 7.36
C VAL A 34 7.07 2.06 7.60
N GLY A 35 6.13 1.20 7.21
CA GLY A 35 4.71 1.43 7.46
C GLY A 35 3.79 0.32 6.98
N ALA A 36 2.49 0.59 7.01
CA ALA A 36 1.47 -0.28 6.48
C ALA A 36 0.23 0.53 6.06
N PHE A 37 -0.49 0.03 5.07
CA PHE A 37 -1.79 0.56 4.67
C PHE A 37 -2.84 -0.53 4.69
N ASN A 38 -4.04 -0.19 5.15
CA ASN A 38 -5.25 -0.95 4.86
C ASN A 38 -6.04 -0.31 3.71
N MET A 39 -7.00 -1.05 3.13
CA MET A 39 -7.82 -0.52 2.01
C MET A 39 -8.56 0.77 2.37
N HIS A 40 -9.07 0.89 3.60
CA HIS A 40 -9.80 2.08 4.04
C HIS A 40 -8.89 3.32 4.12
N ASP A 41 -7.62 3.15 4.52
CA ASP A 41 -6.63 4.23 4.56
C ASP A 41 -6.39 4.79 3.15
N LEU A 42 -6.24 3.90 2.17
CA LEU A 42 -5.98 4.30 0.77
C LEU A 42 -7.19 4.98 0.12
N PHE A 43 -8.42 4.60 0.47
CA PHE A 43 -9.61 5.33 0.01
C PHE A 43 -9.69 6.73 0.60
N LYS A 44 -9.35 6.91 1.89
CA LYS A 44 -9.32 8.23 2.52
C LYS A 44 -8.27 9.15 1.89
N ALA A 45 -7.12 8.61 1.50
CA ALA A 45 -6.05 9.38 0.85
C ALA A 45 -6.45 9.99 -0.50
N LYS A 46 -7.46 9.44 -1.19
CA LYS A 46 -8.00 9.95 -2.46
C LYS A 46 -9.11 11.00 -2.29
N VAL A 47 -9.58 11.22 -1.05
CA VAL A 47 -10.77 12.05 -0.73
C VAL A 47 -10.38 13.41 -0.11
N ILE A 48 -9.11 13.83 -0.21
CA ILE A 48 -8.65 15.17 0.21
C ILE A 48 -8.26 16.01 -1.01
#